data_AF-A0A661JK54-F1
#
_entry.id   AF-A0A661JK54-F1
#
_cell.length_a   1.000
_cell.length_b   1.000
_cell.length_c   1.000
_cell.angle_alpha   90.00
_cell.angle_beta   90.00
_cell.angle_gamma   90.00
#
_symmetry.space_group_name_H-M   'P 1'
#
loop_
_entity.id
_entity.type
_entity.pdbx_description
1 polymer ?
#
loop_
_entity_poly.entity_id
_entity_poly.type
_entity_poly.pdbx_seq_one_letter_code
_entity_poly.pdbx_strand_id
1 'polypeptide(L)'
;MPSWPIRAPRGADLRCQTWDAEAALRMLMNNLDPDVAVDPQELIVYGGRGRAARNWREYNRIVKALVALGKDETLCVQSGKPVYIAKTFPHAPRVIIANANIVPAWATEENFDLYDEMGLTMYGQMTAGSWIYIGTQGIIQGTYETLAAAAGKHFKGDLSGKLVLTAGLGGMGGAQPLAVTM
;
A
#
# COMPACT_ATOMS: atom_id res chain seq x y z
N MET A 1 -11.04 -17.88 -2.28
CA MET A 1 -9.86 -17.37 -1.56
C MET A 1 -8.62 -17.80 -2.32
N PRO A 2 -7.57 -16.96 -2.46
CA PRO A 2 -6.30 -17.40 -3.00
C PRO A 2 -5.61 -18.42 -2.08
N SER A 3 -4.59 -19.10 -2.58
CA SER A 3 -3.73 -19.97 -1.77
C SER A 3 -2.99 -19.16 -0.70
N TRP A 4 -2.99 -19.64 0.54
CA TRP A 4 -2.30 -19.02 1.68
C TRP A 4 -1.01 -19.77 2.06
N PRO A 5 0.03 -19.08 2.55
CA PRO A 5 0.15 -17.62 2.65
C PRO A 5 0.38 -16.94 1.30
N ILE A 6 -0.10 -15.70 1.14
CA ILE A 6 0.24 -14.86 -0.02
C ILE A 6 1.64 -14.31 0.21
N ARG A 7 2.55 -14.58 -0.72
CA ARG A 7 3.90 -14.00 -0.74
C ARG A 7 4.27 -13.65 -2.16
N ALA A 8 5.03 -12.58 -2.33
CA ALA A 8 5.49 -12.21 -3.66
C ALA A 8 6.40 -13.32 -4.25
N PRO A 9 6.22 -13.68 -5.53
CA PRO A 9 7.17 -14.56 -6.22
C PRO A 9 8.61 -14.04 -6.15
N ARG A 10 9.58 -14.95 -6.14
CA ARG A 10 11.02 -14.66 -6.06
C ARG A 10 11.73 -15.27 -7.26
N GLY A 11 12.95 -14.82 -7.52
CA GLY A 11 13.75 -15.30 -8.65
C GLY A 11 13.41 -14.61 -9.99
N ALA A 12 14.01 -15.12 -11.06
CA ALA A 12 13.98 -14.52 -12.38
C ALA A 12 12.80 -14.99 -13.26
N ASP A 13 12.06 -16.00 -12.82
CA ASP A 13 10.94 -16.56 -13.61
C ASP A 13 9.75 -15.60 -13.62
N LEU A 14 9.21 -15.36 -14.82
CA LEU A 14 8.06 -14.50 -15.04
C LEU A 14 6.75 -15.30 -15.03
N ARG A 15 5.72 -14.74 -14.38
CA ARG A 15 4.34 -15.21 -14.48
C ARG A 15 3.50 -14.32 -15.39
N CYS A 16 3.84 -13.02 -15.47
CA CYS A 16 3.25 -12.04 -16.38
C CYS A 16 3.97 -11.99 -17.73
N GLN A 17 3.36 -11.34 -18.73
CA GLN A 17 3.96 -11.16 -20.06
C GLN A 17 5.13 -10.17 -20.11
N THR A 18 5.26 -9.30 -19.10
CA THR A 18 6.30 -8.28 -19.00
C THR A 18 6.80 -8.13 -17.56
N TRP A 19 8.03 -7.67 -17.39
CA TRP A 19 8.59 -7.36 -16.08
C TRP A 19 7.83 -6.25 -15.35
N ASP A 20 7.29 -5.26 -16.06
CA ASP A 20 6.51 -4.18 -15.45
C ASP A 20 5.20 -4.72 -14.80
N ALA A 21 4.50 -5.61 -15.51
CA ALA A 21 3.30 -6.25 -14.97
C ALA A 21 3.64 -7.25 -13.86
N GLU A 22 4.75 -7.99 -13.99
CA GLU A 22 5.27 -8.88 -12.95
C GLU A 22 5.64 -8.10 -11.68
N ALA A 23 6.29 -6.94 -11.83
CA ALA A 23 6.65 -6.08 -10.71
C ALA A 23 5.40 -5.62 -9.97
N ALA A 24 4.37 -5.13 -10.68
CA ALA A 24 3.10 -4.77 -10.08
C ALA A 24 2.44 -5.96 -9.35
N LEU A 25 2.47 -7.16 -9.94
CA LEU A 25 1.94 -8.38 -9.32
C LEU A 25 2.69 -8.73 -8.03
N ARG A 26 4.03 -8.75 -8.08
CA ARG A 26 4.88 -9.04 -6.92
C ARG A 26 4.65 -8.00 -5.83
N MET A 27 4.58 -6.72 -6.16
CA MET A 27 4.36 -5.68 -5.16
C MET A 27 2.95 -5.75 -4.53
N LEU A 28 1.91 -6.07 -5.31
CA LEU A 28 0.58 -6.35 -4.77
C LEU A 28 0.63 -7.51 -3.76
N MET A 29 1.34 -8.59 -4.10
CA MET A 29 1.47 -9.76 -3.22
C MET A 29 2.35 -9.46 -2.00
N ASN A 30 3.36 -8.59 -2.13
CA ASN A 30 4.20 -8.14 -1.02
C ASN A 30 3.39 -7.34 0.01
N ASN A 31 2.48 -6.48 -0.46
CA ASN A 31 1.57 -5.75 0.42
C ASN A 31 0.65 -6.66 1.25
N LEU A 32 0.51 -7.94 0.90
CA LEU A 32 -0.30 -8.92 1.61
C LEU A 32 0.54 -10.05 2.23
N ASP A 33 1.86 -9.89 2.23
CA ASP A 33 2.76 -10.83 2.90
C ASP A 33 2.52 -10.79 4.42
N PRO A 34 2.37 -11.94 5.12
CA PRO A 34 2.18 -11.97 6.57
C PRO A 34 3.27 -11.27 7.39
N ASP A 35 4.49 -11.13 6.84
CA ASP A 35 5.58 -10.44 7.51
C ASP A 35 5.58 -8.92 7.25
N VAL A 36 4.66 -8.43 6.40
CA VAL A 36 4.57 -7.05 5.95
C VAL A 36 3.24 -6.41 6.37
N ALA A 37 2.12 -7.06 6.06
CA ALA A 37 0.78 -6.54 6.30
C ALA A 37 0.36 -6.69 7.78
N VAL A 38 -0.42 -5.74 8.28
CA VAL A 38 -0.99 -5.80 9.64
C VAL A 38 -2.05 -6.90 9.76
N ASP A 39 -2.94 -7.01 8.77
CA ASP A 39 -3.95 -8.09 8.71
C ASP A 39 -4.23 -8.47 7.24
N PRO A 40 -3.39 -9.35 6.66
CA PRO A 40 -3.50 -9.68 5.24
C PRO A 40 -4.79 -10.44 4.91
N GLN A 41 -5.41 -11.16 5.86
CA GLN A 41 -6.62 -11.96 5.62
C GLN A 41 -7.83 -11.08 5.28
N GLU A 42 -7.86 -9.87 5.83
CA GLU A 42 -8.83 -8.82 5.54
C GLU A 42 -8.33 -7.82 4.47
N LEU A 43 -7.25 -8.16 3.77
CA LEU A 43 -6.54 -7.32 2.79
C LEU A 43 -5.92 -6.04 3.38
N ILE A 44 -5.89 -5.90 4.70
CA ILE A 44 -5.44 -4.70 5.41
C ILE A 44 -3.92 -4.71 5.52
N VAL A 45 -3.30 -3.71 4.90
CA VAL A 45 -1.84 -3.53 4.89
C VAL A 45 -1.40 -2.74 6.12
N TYR A 46 -1.96 -1.54 6.34
CA TYR A 46 -1.68 -0.70 7.51
C TYR A 46 -2.70 0.44 7.65
N GLY A 47 -2.56 1.26 8.70
CA GLY A 47 -3.35 2.49 8.87
C GLY A 47 -4.82 2.23 9.19
N GLY A 48 -5.09 1.24 10.05
CA GLY A 48 -6.44 0.84 10.44
C GLY A 48 -7.10 -0.03 9.38
N ARG A 49 -7.54 0.58 8.27
CA ARG A 49 -8.33 -0.08 7.21
C ARG A 49 -7.76 0.10 5.80
N GLY A 50 -6.48 0.46 5.69
CA GLY A 50 -5.82 0.64 4.40
C GLY A 50 -5.63 -0.71 3.70
N ARG A 51 -6.36 -0.97 2.61
CA ARG A 51 -6.38 -2.26 1.92
C ARG A 51 -5.61 -2.25 0.59
N ALA A 52 -5.11 -3.42 0.19
CA ALA A 52 -4.41 -3.62 -1.09
C ALA A 52 -5.36 -3.83 -2.28
N ALA A 53 -6.54 -4.41 -2.03
CA ALA A 53 -7.61 -4.63 -3.00
C ALA A 53 -8.97 -4.53 -2.29
N ARG A 54 -10.04 -4.25 -3.04
CA ARG A 54 -11.36 -3.95 -2.43
C ARG A 54 -11.92 -5.12 -1.63
N ASN A 55 -11.80 -6.31 -2.21
CA ASN A 55 -12.19 -7.58 -1.61
C ASN A 55 -11.49 -8.72 -2.38
N TRP A 56 -11.63 -9.95 -1.89
CA TRP A 56 -10.96 -11.10 -2.49
C TRP A 56 -11.37 -11.40 -3.93
N ARG A 57 -12.61 -11.08 -4.32
CA ARG A 57 -13.04 -11.23 -5.72
C ARG A 57 -12.23 -10.29 -6.61
N GLU A 58 -12.10 -9.03 -6.21
CA GLU A 58 -11.36 -8.04 -6.99
C GLU A 58 -9.84 -8.28 -6.97
N TYR A 59 -9.27 -8.72 -5.85
CA TYR A 59 -7.88 -9.18 -5.80
C TYR A 59 -7.58 -10.24 -6.88
N ASN A 60 -8.40 -11.30 -6.94
CA ASN A 60 -8.21 -12.37 -7.92
C ASN A 60 -8.36 -11.87 -9.37
N ARG A 61 -9.24 -10.88 -9.60
CA ARG A 61 -9.39 -10.25 -10.91
C ARG A 61 -8.16 -9.40 -11.27
N ILE A 62 -7.57 -8.69 -10.31
CA ILE A 62 -6.32 -7.91 -10.52
C ILE A 62 -5.19 -8.86 -10.89
N VAL A 63 -4.98 -9.94 -10.12
CA VAL A 63 -3.94 -10.93 -10.40
C VAL A 63 -4.10 -11.51 -11.80
N LYS A 64 -5.32 -11.94 -12.17
CA LYS A 64 -5.59 -12.46 -13.53
C LYS A 64 -5.33 -11.42 -14.62
N ALA A 65 -5.73 -10.16 -14.39
CA ALA A 65 -5.51 -9.08 -15.34
C ALA A 65 -4.02 -8.79 -15.53
N LEU A 66 -3.23 -8.71 -14.46
CA LEU A 66 -1.79 -8.48 -14.53
C LEU A 66 -1.04 -9.61 -15.26
N VAL A 67 -1.43 -10.87 -15.01
CA VAL A 67 -0.84 -12.03 -15.71
C VAL A 67 -1.09 -11.97 -17.22
N ALA A 68 -2.27 -11.52 -17.63
CA ALA A 68 -2.66 -11.45 -19.03
C ALA A 68 -2.36 -10.10 -19.71
N LEU A 69 -1.84 -9.10 -19.00
CA LEU A 69 -1.69 -7.72 -19.48
C LEU A 69 -0.65 -7.64 -20.60
N GLY A 70 -1.04 -7.13 -21.76
CA GLY A 70 -0.16 -6.90 -22.90
C GLY A 70 0.86 -5.77 -22.67
N LYS A 71 1.93 -5.78 -23.48
CA LYS A 71 3.02 -4.79 -23.40
C LYS A 71 2.61 -3.34 -23.70
N ASP A 72 1.50 -3.15 -24.38
CA ASP A 72 0.95 -1.86 -24.80
C ASP A 72 -0.46 -1.65 -24.25
N GLU A 73 -0.72 -2.24 -23.08
CA GLU A 73 -1.97 -2.13 -22.34
C GLU A 73 -1.74 -1.54 -20.95
N THR A 74 -2.79 -0.94 -20.39
CA THR A 74 -2.81 -0.35 -19.06
C THR A 74 -4.03 -0.83 -18.29
N LEU A 75 -3.82 -1.47 -17.14
CA LEU A 75 -4.86 -1.85 -16.19
C LEU A 75 -5.32 -0.64 -15.39
N CYS A 76 -6.61 -0.32 -15.46
CA CYS A 76 -7.23 0.73 -14.66
C CYS A 76 -7.88 0.13 -13.40
N VAL A 77 -7.43 0.57 -12.23
CA VAL A 77 -7.94 0.14 -10.92
C VAL A 77 -8.62 1.32 -10.22
N GLN A 78 -9.92 1.17 -9.93
CA GLN A 78 -10.71 2.15 -9.19
C GLN A 78 -11.00 1.60 -7.80
N SER A 79 -10.56 2.29 -6.74
CA SER A 79 -10.73 1.89 -5.34
C SER A 79 -10.56 0.38 -5.15
N GLY A 80 -9.40 -0.16 -5.51
CA GLY A 80 -9.07 -1.58 -5.38
C GLY A 80 -9.85 -2.56 -6.28
N LYS A 81 -10.55 -2.09 -7.32
CA LYS A 81 -11.29 -2.90 -8.30
C LYS A 81 -10.71 -2.72 -9.72
N PRO A 82 -10.37 -3.79 -10.44
CA PRO A 82 -9.96 -3.71 -11.84
C PRO A 82 -11.18 -3.45 -12.72
N VAL A 83 -11.29 -2.25 -13.27
CA VAL A 83 -12.48 -1.81 -14.02
C VAL A 83 -12.37 -2.00 -15.52
N TYR A 84 -11.19 -1.77 -16.09
CA TYR A 84 -10.97 -1.88 -17.54
C TYR A 84 -9.46 -2.00 -17.87
N ILE A 85 -9.14 -2.54 -19.05
CA ILE A 85 -7.80 -2.56 -19.62
C ILE A 85 -7.82 -1.68 -20.87
N ALA A 86 -7.09 -0.57 -20.85
CA ALA A 86 -7.00 0.35 -21.96
C ALA A 86 -5.83 0.00 -22.87
N LYS A 87 -6.04 0.11 -24.19
CA LYS A 87 -4.94 0.11 -25.16
C LYS A 87 -4.17 1.43 -25.03
N THR A 88 -2.87 1.33 -24.82
CA THR A 88 -1.96 2.48 -24.67
C THR A 88 -0.74 2.27 -25.56
N PHE A 89 0.47 2.33 -24.99
CA PHE A 89 1.74 2.20 -25.71
C PHE A 89 2.83 1.72 -24.74
N PRO A 90 3.96 1.16 -25.22
CA PRO A 90 4.96 0.51 -24.36
C PRO A 90 5.51 1.35 -23.21
N HIS A 91 5.64 2.67 -23.37
CA HIS A 91 6.16 3.57 -22.33
C HIS A 91 5.10 4.15 -21.39
N ALA A 92 3.82 3.84 -21.60
CA ALA A 92 2.76 4.22 -20.66
C ALA A 92 2.87 3.41 -19.35
N PRO A 93 2.31 3.90 -18.23
CA PRO A 93 2.17 3.08 -17.03
C PRO A 93 1.36 1.80 -17.32
N ARG A 94 1.80 0.65 -16.80
CA ARG A 94 1.03 -0.60 -16.88
C ARG A 94 -0.20 -0.61 -15.99
N VAL A 95 -0.19 0.17 -14.92
CA VAL A 95 -1.31 0.25 -13.98
C VAL A 95 -1.57 1.72 -13.63
N ILE A 96 -2.83 2.13 -13.68
CA ILE A 96 -3.30 3.41 -13.18
C ILE A 96 -4.28 3.13 -12.05
N ILE A 97 -4.05 3.74 -10.88
CA ILE A 97 -4.82 3.50 -9.66
C ILE A 97 -5.40 4.80 -9.14
N ALA A 98 -6.69 4.82 -8.87
CA ALA A 98 -7.39 5.92 -8.20
C ALA A 98 -8.24 5.34 -7.07
N ASN A 99 -7.81 5.54 -5.82
CA ASN A 99 -8.48 4.99 -4.63
C ASN A 99 -9.12 6.11 -3.79
N ALA A 100 -10.29 5.84 -3.23
CA ALA A 100 -10.98 6.68 -2.24
C ALA A 100 -11.28 8.14 -2.67
N ASN A 101 -11.20 8.46 -3.96
CA ASN A 101 -11.56 9.79 -4.46
C ASN A 101 -13.08 9.96 -4.42
N ILE A 102 -13.54 10.96 -3.67
CA ILE A 102 -14.95 11.33 -3.52
C ILE A 102 -15.06 12.83 -3.80
N VAL A 103 -16.14 13.26 -4.45
CA VAL A 103 -16.38 14.69 -4.71
C VAL A 103 -16.42 15.43 -3.38
N PRO A 104 -15.77 16.61 -3.22
CA PRO A 104 -15.48 17.18 -1.91
C PRO A 104 -16.67 17.33 -0.95
N ALA A 105 -17.84 17.72 -1.46
CA ALA A 105 -19.04 17.88 -0.64
C ALA A 105 -19.56 16.56 -0.02
N TRP A 106 -19.13 15.40 -0.54
CA TRP A 106 -19.49 14.07 -0.06
C TRP A 106 -18.30 13.32 0.57
N ALA A 107 -17.11 13.93 0.63
CA ALA A 107 -15.90 13.31 1.16
C ALA A 107 -15.88 13.34 2.70
N THR A 108 -16.91 12.73 3.32
CA THR A 108 -17.03 12.56 4.78
C THR A 108 -16.80 11.10 5.15
N GLU A 109 -16.50 10.85 6.43
CA GLU A 109 -16.29 9.50 6.93
C GLU A 109 -17.56 8.65 6.82
N GLU A 110 -18.73 9.21 7.16
CA GLU A 110 -20.01 8.52 7.10
C GLU A 110 -20.37 8.10 5.67
N ASN A 111 -20.16 8.99 4.69
CA ASN A 111 -20.38 8.67 3.28
C ASN A 111 -19.38 7.62 2.79
N PHE A 112 -18.11 7.74 3.19
CA PHE A 112 -17.11 6.74 2.85
C PHE A 112 -17.50 5.36 3.39
N ASP A 113 -17.92 5.28 4.65
CA ASP A 113 -18.31 4.05 5.34
C ASP A 113 -19.51 3.40 4.64
N LEU A 114 -20.54 4.20 4.33
CA LEU A 114 -21.68 3.76 3.53
C LEU A 114 -21.23 3.16 2.18
N TYR A 115 -20.32 3.83 1.47
CA TYR A 115 -19.82 3.34 0.19
C TYR A 115 -18.93 2.08 0.32
N ASP A 116 -18.19 1.93 1.42
CA ASP A 116 -17.39 0.72 1.69
C ASP A 116 -18.31 -0.47 2.00
N GLU A 117 -19.34 -0.27 2.82
CA GLU A 117 -20.39 -1.27 3.11
C GLU A 117 -21.14 -1.71 1.83
N MET A 118 -21.42 -0.77 0.93
CA MET A 118 -21.98 -1.06 -0.39
C MET A 118 -20.99 -1.75 -1.36
N GLY A 119 -19.71 -1.87 -0.99
CA GLY A 119 -18.66 -2.43 -1.84
C GLY A 119 -18.26 -1.53 -3.03
N LEU A 120 -18.50 -0.23 -2.92
CA LEU A 120 -18.28 0.77 -3.98
C LEU A 120 -16.92 1.47 -3.90
N THR A 121 -16.34 1.56 -2.71
CA THR A 121 -15.02 2.17 -2.50
C THR A 121 -14.08 1.26 -1.69
N MET A 122 -12.88 1.76 -1.40
CA MET A 122 -11.84 1.11 -0.62
C MET A 122 -10.89 2.19 -0.12
N TYR A 123 -10.50 2.13 1.15
CA TYR A 123 -9.49 3.04 1.69
C TYR A 123 -8.12 2.53 1.29
N GLY A 124 -7.43 3.27 0.41
CA GLY A 124 -6.13 2.86 -0.11
C GLY A 124 -4.94 3.31 0.74
N GLN A 125 -5.15 4.13 1.77
CA GLN A 125 -4.04 4.85 2.42
C GLN A 125 -3.15 5.51 1.33
N MET A 126 -1.83 5.57 1.54
CA MET A 126 -0.84 6.03 0.57
C MET A 126 -0.28 4.82 -0.18
N THR A 127 0.38 3.91 0.53
CA THR A 127 1.14 2.79 -0.08
C THR A 127 0.44 1.43 -0.01
N ALA A 128 -0.70 1.34 0.70
CA ALA A 128 -1.49 0.11 0.80
C ALA A 128 -2.17 -0.22 -0.53
N GLY A 129 -2.98 0.71 -1.05
CA GLY A 129 -3.73 0.56 -2.29
C GLY A 129 -2.94 0.86 -3.56
N SER A 130 -1.69 1.31 -3.43
CA SER A 130 -0.77 1.57 -4.56
C SER A 130 0.38 0.57 -4.66
N TRP A 131 0.39 -0.45 -3.78
CA TRP A 131 1.30 -1.60 -3.84
C TRP A 131 2.77 -1.21 -3.76
N ILE A 132 3.14 -0.48 -2.70
CA ILE A 132 4.55 -0.15 -2.45
C ILE A 132 4.86 -0.06 -0.95
N TYR A 133 4.11 -0.78 -0.12
CA TYR A 133 4.38 -0.83 1.30
C TYR A 133 5.50 -1.84 1.58
N ILE A 134 6.46 -1.41 2.41
CA ILE A 134 7.69 -2.17 2.73
C ILE A 134 7.85 -2.33 4.24
N GLY A 135 6.73 -2.42 4.96
CA GLY A 135 6.73 -2.50 6.42
C GLY A 135 7.14 -1.19 7.10
N THR A 136 7.57 -1.31 8.35
CA THR A 136 8.00 -0.20 9.20
C THR A 136 9.19 0.58 8.62
N GLN A 137 10.02 -0.05 7.79
CA GLN A 137 11.15 0.61 7.12
C GLN A 137 10.69 1.80 6.27
N GLY A 138 9.48 1.78 5.72
CA GLY A 138 8.98 2.86 4.87
C GLY A 138 8.90 4.23 5.58
N ILE A 139 8.77 4.25 6.92
CA ILE A 139 8.60 5.50 7.69
C ILE A 139 9.72 5.76 8.70
N ILE A 140 10.61 4.79 8.93
CA ILE A 140 11.65 4.92 9.96
C ILE A 140 12.57 6.10 9.69
N GLN A 141 13.04 6.28 8.45
CA GLN A 141 13.90 7.38 8.08
C GLN A 141 13.19 8.72 8.29
N GLY A 142 11.92 8.85 7.87
CA GLY A 142 11.17 10.09 8.06
C GLY A 142 10.96 10.43 9.54
N THR A 143 10.76 9.42 10.39
CA THR A 143 10.62 9.60 11.84
C THR A 143 11.94 9.99 12.48
N TYR A 144 13.04 9.36 12.08
CA TYR A 144 14.40 9.75 12.49
C TYR A 144 14.71 11.19 12.10
N GLU A 145 14.48 11.58 10.83
CA GLU A 145 14.73 12.96 10.37
C GLU A 145 13.86 13.99 11.11
N THR A 146 12.63 13.62 11.48
CA THR A 146 11.76 14.49 12.28
C THR A 146 12.36 14.72 13.68
N LEU A 147 12.85 13.66 14.33
CA LEU A 147 13.48 13.74 15.64
C LEU A 147 14.83 14.45 15.57
N ALA A 148 15.63 14.20 14.54
CA ALA A 148 16.88 14.90 14.28
C ALA A 148 16.66 16.41 14.05
N ALA A 149 15.62 16.78 13.31
CA ALA A 149 15.24 18.19 13.13
C ALA A 149 14.78 18.84 14.45
N ALA A 150 13.99 18.13 15.25
CA ALA A 150 13.58 18.59 16.58
C ALA A 150 14.80 18.75 17.52
N ALA A 151 15.74 17.80 17.47
CA ALA A 151 17.01 17.85 18.19
C ALA A 151 17.83 19.08 17.77
N GLY A 152 17.97 19.32 16.47
CA GLY A 152 18.67 20.49 15.93
C GLY A 152 18.06 21.80 16.41
N LYS A 153 16.73 21.90 16.41
CA LYS A 153 16.01 23.12 16.79
C LYS A 153 15.99 23.40 18.30
N HIS A 154 15.90 22.36 19.13
CA HIS A 154 15.61 22.51 20.56
C HIS A 154 16.71 22.01 21.50
N PHE A 155 17.61 21.14 21.01
CA PHE A 155 18.57 20.40 21.83
C PHE A 155 19.99 20.37 21.24
N LYS A 156 20.34 21.35 20.39
CA LYS A 156 21.67 21.47 19.76
C LYS A 156 22.10 20.22 18.97
N GLY A 157 21.13 19.49 18.43
CA GLY A 157 21.36 18.27 17.65
C GLY A 157 21.58 17.01 18.47
N ASP A 158 21.39 17.02 19.80
CA ASP A 158 21.64 15.86 20.66
C ASP A 158 20.44 15.50 21.55
N LEU A 159 19.94 14.27 21.42
CA LEU A 159 18.87 13.71 22.24
C LEU A 159 19.38 12.81 23.38
N SER A 160 20.70 12.71 23.59
CA SER A 160 21.28 11.93 24.68
C SER A 160 20.72 12.37 26.04
N GLY A 161 20.23 11.38 26.80
CA GLY A 161 19.62 11.61 28.12
C GLY A 161 18.29 12.37 28.08
N LYS A 162 17.65 12.52 26.92
CA LYS A 162 16.29 13.09 26.80
C LYS A 162 15.25 11.97 26.83
N LEU A 163 14.06 12.31 27.31
CA LEU A 163 12.88 11.44 27.25
C LEU A 163 12.01 11.87 26.07
N VAL A 164 11.71 10.94 25.16
CA VAL A 164 10.71 11.12 24.10
C VAL A 164 9.46 10.34 24.49
N LEU A 165 8.36 11.06 24.72
CA LEU A 165 7.05 10.48 25.02
C LEU A 165 6.18 10.46 23.77
N THR A 166 5.66 9.28 23.40
CA THR A 166 4.75 9.09 22.27
C THR A 166 3.85 7.87 22.49
N ALA A 167 2.92 7.60 21.59
CA ALA A 167 2.01 6.46 21.61
C ALA A 167 1.77 5.88 20.19
N GLY A 168 1.17 4.69 20.14
CA GLY A 168 0.79 4.00 18.90
C GLY A 168 1.92 3.19 18.26
N LEU A 169 1.85 1.85 18.37
CA LEU A 169 2.84 0.91 17.83
C LEU A 169 2.25 0.04 16.71
N GLY A 170 1.46 0.64 15.81
CA GLY A 170 0.98 -0.03 14.59
C GLY A 170 2.05 -0.11 13.48
N GLY A 171 1.69 -0.54 12.28
CA GLY A 171 2.64 -0.77 11.18
C GLY A 171 3.54 0.42 10.78
N MET A 172 3.12 1.67 11.05
CA MET A 172 3.98 2.85 10.88
C MET A 172 4.56 3.33 12.23
N GLY A 173 3.71 3.45 13.26
CA GLY A 173 4.13 3.93 14.58
C GLY A 173 5.15 3.03 15.29
N GLY A 174 5.27 1.76 14.90
CA GLY A 174 6.31 0.84 15.37
C GLY A 174 7.73 1.25 14.98
N ALA A 175 7.91 2.21 14.06
CA ALA A 175 9.22 2.76 13.72
C ALA A 175 9.75 3.75 14.77
N GLN A 176 8.87 4.31 15.62
CA GLN A 176 9.24 5.37 16.58
C GLN A 176 10.33 4.95 17.57
N PRO A 177 10.27 3.77 18.22
CA PRO A 177 11.29 3.40 19.21
C PRO A 177 12.68 3.30 18.60
N LEU A 178 12.80 2.70 17.41
CA LEU A 178 14.09 2.56 16.73
C LEU A 178 14.59 3.92 16.24
N ALA A 179 13.71 4.78 15.72
CA ALA A 179 14.08 6.12 15.27
C ALA A 179 14.60 7.04 16.39
N VAL A 180 14.07 6.92 17.61
CA VAL A 180 14.58 7.68 18.79
C VAL A 180 15.95 7.20 19.23
N THR A 181 16.26 5.92 19.04
CA THR A 181 17.55 5.34 19.45
C THR A 181 18.69 5.53 18.44
N MET A 182 18.35 5.85 17.19
CA MET A 182 19.31 6.14 16.11
C MET A 182 19.87 7.56 16.26
#